data_AF-A0A957DEQ0-F1
#
_entry.id   AF-A0A957DEQ0-F1
#
_cell.length_a   1.000
_cell.length_b   1.000
_cell.length_c   1.000
_cell.angle_alpha   90.00
_cell.angle_beta   90.00
_cell.angle_gamma   90.00
#
_symmetry.space_group_name_H-M   'P 1'
#
loop_
_entity.id
_entity.type
_entity.pdbx_description
1 polymer ?
#
loop_
_entity_poly.entity_id
_entity_poly.type
_entity_poly.pdbx_seq_one_letter_code
_entity_poly.pdbx_strand_id
1 'polypeptide(L)'
;HGSDVTEVCTDYGPGEFEQARNVSELVGNRITVLDPRYTPVPDPIVPTIYTEAYEFPAYDDDARDPSRFFIVYETGDNTTVAEGEATPLDLFYSRAYAYGDEYDYVEYYKDKDGDGQAELVLEWDWLENQTEDLSGEASVRTNPGATFFYATWNQWREDEHEVISDSDAWYRRVLYLDDEDAPPSVSILYASHTSVGYNTATEVTYIGSARDNDHVGGGIVAYRWESDVAGLLCTEQVCAVSVTTLSPGWHTISFTAQDAEGNWAITTTRSLFVAETLWQQYLPTTVRN
;
A
#
# COMPACT_ATOMS: atom_id res chain seq x y z
N HIS A 1 -16.64 10.34 -11.24
CA HIS A 1 -17.53 10.62 -10.10
C HIS A 1 -16.87 11.70 -9.24
N GLY A 2 -17.45 12.91 -9.15
CA GLY A 2 -16.78 14.08 -8.54
C GLY A 2 -17.58 14.66 -7.38
N SER A 3 -17.43 14.06 -6.21
CA SER A 3 -17.81 14.70 -4.94
C SER A 3 -16.53 14.90 -4.14
N ASP A 4 -16.16 16.15 -3.88
CA ASP A 4 -15.06 16.48 -2.98
C ASP A 4 -15.38 15.90 -1.59
N VAL A 5 -14.77 14.76 -1.26
CA VAL A 5 -14.84 14.18 0.08
C VAL A 5 -13.92 15.00 0.97
N THR A 6 -14.47 15.67 1.97
CA THR A 6 -13.69 16.40 2.97
C THR A 6 -13.60 15.54 4.22
N GLU A 7 -12.42 15.02 4.51
CA GLU A 7 -12.15 14.34 5.77
C GLU A 7 -12.12 15.37 6.91
N VAL A 8 -12.76 15.05 8.04
CA VAL A 8 -12.78 15.89 9.23
C VAL A 8 -12.30 15.07 10.41
N CYS A 9 -11.06 15.31 10.84
CA CYS A 9 -10.52 14.72 12.06
C CYS A 9 -11.13 15.42 13.28
N THR A 10 -11.60 14.65 14.26
CA THR A 10 -12.13 15.18 15.53
C THR A 10 -11.42 14.47 16.67
N ASP A 11 -10.70 15.24 17.50
CA ASP A 11 -10.04 14.72 18.69
C ASP A 11 -11.01 14.66 19.87
N TYR A 12 -10.98 13.55 20.61
CA TYR A 12 -11.78 13.35 21.83
C TYR A 12 -10.87 13.18 23.04
N GLY A 13 -11.26 13.77 24.16
CA GLY A 13 -10.59 13.56 25.44
C GLY A 13 -10.97 12.20 26.07
N PRO A 14 -10.19 11.70 27.05
CA PRO A 14 -10.50 10.44 27.71
C PRO A 14 -11.89 10.40 28.34
N GLY A 15 -12.71 9.42 27.94
CA GLY A 15 -14.07 9.21 28.45
C GLY A 15 -15.13 10.14 27.85
N GLU A 16 -14.77 10.96 26.87
CA GLU A 16 -15.75 11.73 26.09
C GLU A 16 -16.53 10.81 25.14
N PHE A 17 -17.74 11.23 24.78
CA PHE A 17 -18.57 10.49 23.83
C PHE A 17 -18.06 10.73 22.42
N GLU A 18 -17.63 9.65 21.77
CA GLU A 18 -17.27 9.65 20.36
C GLU A 18 -18.53 9.58 19.49
N GLN A 19 -18.60 10.44 18.48
CA GLN A 19 -19.68 10.37 17.49
C GLN A 19 -19.53 9.10 16.63
N ALA A 20 -20.65 8.56 16.15
CA ALA A 20 -20.60 7.50 15.15
C ALA A 20 -19.96 8.02 13.85
N ARG A 21 -19.03 7.25 13.28
CA ARG A 21 -18.35 7.56 12.02
C ARG A 21 -18.80 6.62 10.90
N ASN A 22 -18.69 7.08 9.65
CA ASN A 22 -18.94 6.25 8.48
C ASN A 22 -17.68 5.45 8.12
N VAL A 23 -17.56 4.24 8.67
CA VAL A 23 -16.39 3.36 8.45
C VAL A 23 -16.34 2.80 7.02
N SER A 24 -17.49 2.61 6.36
CA SER A 24 -17.54 2.03 5.01
C SER A 24 -17.24 3.03 3.89
N GLU A 25 -17.11 4.32 4.22
CA GLU A 25 -16.83 5.42 3.28
C GLU A 25 -17.81 5.56 2.10
N LEU A 26 -18.92 4.81 2.10
CA LEU A 26 -19.92 4.88 1.06
C LEU A 26 -20.58 6.27 1.05
N VAL A 27 -20.36 7.02 -0.04
CA VAL A 27 -20.91 8.36 -0.26
C VAL A 27 -22.12 8.30 -1.20
N GLY A 28 -23.26 7.82 -0.70
CA GLY A 28 -24.49 7.75 -1.48
C GLY A 28 -25.61 6.97 -0.81
N ASN A 29 -26.77 6.89 -1.48
CA ASN A 29 -27.94 6.14 -1.02
C ASN A 29 -28.27 4.92 -1.90
N ARG A 30 -27.45 4.64 -2.92
CA ARG A 30 -27.65 3.51 -3.85
C ARG A 30 -27.09 2.20 -3.29
N ILE A 31 -25.95 2.26 -2.60
CA ILE A 31 -25.32 1.10 -1.96
C ILE A 31 -25.42 1.29 -0.45
N THR A 32 -25.74 0.22 0.26
CA THR A 32 -25.76 0.18 1.73
C THR A 32 -24.81 -0.88 2.26
N VAL A 33 -24.46 -0.77 3.54
CA VAL A 33 -23.80 -1.84 4.29
C VAL A 33 -24.85 -2.84 4.78
N LEU A 34 -24.55 -4.13 4.62
CA LEU A 34 -25.30 -5.27 5.14
C LEU A 34 -24.40 -6.08 6.08
N ASP A 35 -25.03 -6.66 7.09
CA ASP A 35 -24.47 -7.63 8.05
C ASP A 35 -22.98 -7.46 8.42
N PRO A 36 -22.57 -6.28 8.94
CA PRO A 36 -21.18 -6.09 9.35
C PRO A 36 -20.86 -7.03 10.52
N ARG A 37 -19.75 -7.74 10.40
CA ARG A 37 -19.27 -8.70 11.39
C ARG A 37 -17.83 -8.40 11.74
N TYR A 38 -17.53 -8.51 13.03
CA TYR A 38 -16.16 -8.36 13.51
C TYR A 38 -15.75 -9.60 14.30
N THR A 39 -14.45 -9.87 14.33
CA THR A 39 -13.86 -10.90 15.18
C THR A 39 -12.81 -10.28 16.09
N PRO A 40 -13.03 -10.27 17.41
CA PRO A 40 -12.01 -9.85 18.35
C PRO A 40 -10.89 -10.90 18.41
N VAL A 41 -9.70 -10.45 18.82
CA VAL A 41 -8.59 -11.38 19.07
C VAL A 41 -8.91 -12.34 20.22
N PRO A 42 -8.67 -13.67 20.04
CA PRO A 42 -8.84 -14.64 21.10
C PRO A 42 -7.77 -14.50 22.19
N ASP A 43 -7.92 -15.26 23.28
CA ASP A 43 -6.90 -15.36 24.32
C ASP A 43 -5.56 -15.88 23.77
N PRO A 44 -4.41 -15.50 24.38
CA PRO A 44 -3.10 -15.97 23.96
C PRO A 44 -3.02 -17.50 23.91
N ILE A 45 -2.28 -18.03 22.94
CA ILE A 45 -1.93 -19.45 22.95
C ILE A 45 -0.82 -19.62 24.00
N VAL A 46 -1.10 -20.47 25.00
CA VAL A 46 -0.24 -20.62 26.18
C VAL A 46 1.20 -20.89 25.77
N PRO A 47 2.18 -20.14 26.30
CA PRO A 47 3.57 -20.33 25.93
C PRO A 47 4.05 -21.66 26.51
N THR A 48 4.88 -22.36 25.76
CA THR A 48 5.56 -23.61 26.14
C THR A 48 4.68 -24.87 26.12
N ILE A 49 4.76 -25.60 25.00
CA ILE A 49 4.46 -27.05 25.01
C ILE A 49 5.61 -27.74 25.75
N TYR A 50 5.37 -28.15 26.99
CA TYR A 50 6.32 -28.95 27.76
C TYR A 50 6.37 -30.38 27.19
N THR A 51 7.42 -30.68 26.43
CA THR A 51 7.90 -32.06 26.31
C THR A 51 9.20 -32.14 27.10
N GLU A 52 9.43 -33.24 27.83
CA GLU A 52 10.54 -33.40 28.80
C GLU A 52 11.97 -33.20 28.21
N ALA A 53 12.10 -32.85 26.93
CA ALA A 53 13.37 -32.71 26.22
C ALA A 53 13.58 -31.38 25.46
N TYR A 54 12.55 -30.57 25.19
CA TYR A 54 12.68 -29.35 24.37
C TYR A 54 11.70 -28.25 24.81
N GLU A 55 12.25 -27.03 24.95
CA GLU A 55 11.50 -25.79 25.12
C GLU A 55 11.27 -25.17 23.74
N PHE A 56 10.02 -25.07 23.32
CA PHE A 56 9.63 -24.31 22.13
C PHE A 56 9.09 -22.96 22.60
N PRO A 57 9.78 -21.83 22.32
CA PRO A 57 9.22 -20.52 22.58
C PRO A 57 7.94 -20.34 21.74
N ALA A 58 6.97 -19.62 22.30
CA ALA A 58 5.79 -19.20 21.54
C ALA A 58 6.21 -18.27 20.39
N TYR A 59 5.45 -18.28 19.31
CA TYR A 59 5.62 -17.31 18.23
C TYR A 59 5.04 -15.96 18.68
N ASP A 60 5.51 -14.86 18.09
CA ASP A 60 5.02 -13.53 18.47
C ASP A 60 3.50 -13.38 18.19
N ASP A 61 2.97 -14.08 17.19
CA ASP A 61 1.55 -14.10 16.84
C ASP A 61 0.66 -14.96 17.76
N ASP A 62 1.27 -15.69 18.71
CA ASP A 62 0.60 -16.38 19.82
C ASP A 62 0.24 -15.42 20.97
N ALA A 63 0.89 -14.25 21.02
CA ALA A 63 0.58 -13.20 21.98
C ALA A 63 -0.68 -12.43 21.56
N ARG A 64 -1.52 -12.08 22.53
CA ARG A 64 -2.76 -11.35 22.25
C ARG A 64 -2.49 -9.86 22.05
N ASP A 65 -2.87 -9.32 20.89
CA ASP A 65 -2.89 -7.88 20.62
C ASP A 65 -4.34 -7.34 20.64
N PRO A 66 -4.81 -6.76 21.76
CA PRO A 66 -6.17 -6.24 21.88
C PRO A 66 -6.39 -4.93 21.13
N SER A 67 -5.34 -4.30 20.58
CA SER A 67 -5.46 -3.07 19.79
C SER A 67 -5.95 -3.33 18.36
N ARG A 68 -6.05 -4.60 17.97
CA ARG A 68 -6.39 -5.02 16.60
C ARG A 68 -7.60 -5.95 16.58
N PHE A 69 -8.34 -5.91 15.48
CA PHE A 69 -9.42 -6.86 15.17
C PHE A 69 -9.74 -6.84 13.67
N PHE A 70 -10.45 -7.86 13.19
CA PHE A 70 -10.89 -7.91 11.79
C PHE A 70 -12.37 -7.58 11.68
N ILE A 71 -12.73 -6.93 10.58
CA ILE A 71 -14.10 -6.62 10.21
C ILE A 71 -14.35 -7.05 8.77
N VAL A 72 -15.55 -7.55 8.53
CA VAL A 72 -16.10 -7.86 7.23
C VAL A 72 -17.46 -7.20 7.11
N TYR A 73 -17.79 -6.69 5.94
CA TYR A 73 -19.13 -6.22 5.65
C TYR A 73 -19.54 -6.57 4.23
N GLU A 74 -20.85 -6.66 4.05
CA GLU A 74 -21.50 -6.91 2.77
C GLU A 74 -21.99 -5.58 2.20
N THR A 75 -21.90 -5.42 0.89
CA THR A 75 -22.61 -4.33 0.20
C THR A 75 -23.96 -4.82 -0.27
N GLY A 76 -24.94 -3.91 -0.31
CA GLY A 76 -26.28 -4.21 -0.82
C GLY A 76 -26.79 -3.13 -1.76
N ASP A 77 -27.50 -3.53 -2.83
CA ASP A 77 -28.24 -2.60 -3.68
C ASP A 77 -29.49 -2.11 -2.94
N ASN A 78 -29.43 -0.85 -2.50
CA ASN A 78 -30.49 -0.22 -1.73
C ASN A 78 -31.68 0.21 -2.62
N THR A 79 -31.65 -0.02 -3.93
CA THR A 79 -32.80 0.28 -4.81
C THR A 79 -33.88 -0.79 -4.75
N THR A 80 -33.56 -2.00 -4.29
CA THR A 80 -34.51 -3.12 -4.18
C THR A 80 -35.29 -3.14 -2.86
N VAL A 81 -34.95 -2.27 -1.90
CA VAL A 81 -35.63 -2.20 -0.59
C VAL A 81 -37.11 -1.84 -0.65
N ALA A 82 -37.58 -1.31 -1.78
CA ALA A 82 -39.01 -1.09 -2.01
C ALA A 82 -39.80 -2.41 -2.10
N GLU A 83 -39.14 -3.49 -2.52
CA GLU A 83 -39.71 -4.82 -2.72
C GLU A 83 -39.30 -5.81 -1.60
N GLY A 84 -38.33 -5.46 -0.75
CA GLY A 84 -37.86 -6.35 0.32
C GLY A 84 -36.63 -5.83 1.06
N GLU A 85 -35.70 -6.73 1.37
CA GLU A 85 -34.36 -6.38 1.86
C GLU A 85 -33.47 -5.96 0.69
N ALA A 86 -32.39 -5.21 0.96
CA ALA A 86 -31.44 -4.83 -0.08
C ALA A 86 -30.76 -6.08 -0.63
N THR A 87 -30.60 -6.17 -1.95
CA THR A 87 -29.98 -7.34 -2.59
C THR A 87 -28.49 -7.35 -2.28
N PRO A 88 -27.93 -8.43 -1.70
CA PRO A 88 -26.50 -8.54 -1.43
C PRO A 88 -25.67 -8.41 -2.71
N LEU A 89 -24.46 -7.86 -2.61
CA LEU A 89 -23.52 -7.66 -3.71
C LEU A 89 -22.17 -8.27 -3.30
N ASP A 90 -21.18 -7.41 -3.10
CA ASP A 90 -19.79 -7.76 -2.84
C ASP A 90 -19.49 -7.83 -1.34
N LEU A 91 -18.45 -8.58 -0.98
CA LEU A 91 -18.02 -8.81 0.40
C LEU A 91 -16.62 -8.21 0.62
N PHE A 92 -16.52 -7.23 1.52
CA PHE A 92 -15.28 -6.52 1.81
C PHE A 92 -14.74 -6.83 3.21
N TYR A 93 -13.44 -6.68 3.38
CA TYR A 93 -12.78 -6.86 4.67
C TYR A 93 -11.68 -5.84 4.89
N SER A 94 -11.42 -5.57 6.16
CA SER A 94 -10.25 -4.83 6.60
C SER A 94 -9.86 -5.27 8.01
N ARG A 95 -8.63 -4.96 8.38
CA ARG A 95 -8.18 -5.05 9.75
C ARG A 95 -8.15 -3.67 10.37
N ALA A 96 -8.74 -3.58 11.55
CA ALA A 96 -8.64 -2.44 12.42
C ALA A 96 -7.38 -2.52 13.29
N TYR A 97 -6.73 -1.38 13.52
CA TYR A 97 -5.66 -1.20 14.50
C TYR A 97 -5.93 0.08 15.32
N ALA A 98 -5.06 0.35 16.30
CA ALA A 98 -5.25 1.46 17.24
C ALA A 98 -6.64 1.45 17.90
N TYR A 99 -7.10 0.28 18.37
CA TYR A 99 -8.42 0.07 18.99
C TYR A 99 -9.61 0.38 18.07
N GLY A 100 -9.39 0.38 16.76
CA GLY A 100 -10.38 0.72 15.77
C GLY A 100 -10.18 2.10 15.17
N ASP A 101 -9.30 2.95 15.69
CA ASP A 101 -9.15 4.31 15.16
C ASP A 101 -8.77 4.32 13.67
N GLU A 102 -8.02 3.30 13.24
CA GLU A 102 -7.49 3.17 11.88
C GLU A 102 -7.80 1.78 11.27
N TYR A 103 -7.81 1.72 9.94
CA TYR A 103 -8.10 0.51 9.15
C TYR A 103 -7.06 0.33 8.04
N ASP A 104 -6.82 -0.92 7.65
CA ASP A 104 -5.95 -1.24 6.51
C ASP A 104 -6.68 -1.04 5.18
N TYR A 105 -5.97 -0.46 4.20
CA TYR A 105 -6.45 -0.19 2.84
C TYR A 105 -5.52 -0.79 1.79
N VAL A 106 -6.08 -1.09 0.63
CA VAL A 106 -5.34 -1.56 -0.55
C VAL A 106 -5.32 -0.47 -1.63
N GLU A 107 -4.19 -0.36 -2.31
CA GLU A 107 -4.01 0.53 -3.46
C GLU A 107 -4.65 -0.06 -4.72
N TYR A 108 -5.65 0.64 -5.27
CA TYR A 108 -6.24 0.31 -6.56
C TYR A 108 -5.94 1.38 -7.60
N TYR A 109 -5.66 0.92 -8.81
CA TYR A 109 -5.49 1.78 -9.97
C TYR A 109 -6.76 1.70 -10.79
N LYS A 110 -7.66 2.66 -10.62
CA LYS A 110 -8.87 2.74 -11.45
C LYS A 110 -8.49 3.27 -12.82
N ASP A 111 -8.93 2.56 -13.87
CA ASP A 111 -8.78 3.02 -15.25
C ASP A 111 -9.50 4.35 -15.42
N LYS A 112 -8.83 5.30 -16.08
CA LYS A 112 -9.33 6.68 -16.17
C LYS A 112 -10.52 6.81 -17.12
N ASP A 113 -11.43 7.70 -16.72
CA ASP A 113 -12.23 8.47 -17.66
C ASP A 113 -11.30 9.28 -18.59
N GLY A 114 -11.20 8.90 -19.87
CA GLY A 114 -10.77 9.75 -21.00
C GLY A 114 -9.30 10.18 -21.13
N ASP A 115 -8.55 10.42 -20.06
CA ASP A 115 -7.27 11.19 -20.10
C ASP A 115 -5.99 10.41 -19.70
N GLY A 116 -6.05 9.07 -19.66
CA GLY A 116 -4.85 8.22 -19.81
C GLY A 116 -3.80 8.21 -18.68
N GLN A 117 -4.14 8.55 -17.44
CA GLN A 117 -3.32 8.18 -16.28
C GLN A 117 -4.19 7.43 -15.28
N ALA A 118 -3.76 6.32 -14.69
CA ALA A 118 -4.55 5.67 -13.65
C ALA A 118 -4.70 6.59 -12.42
N GLU A 119 -5.87 6.61 -11.81
CA GLU A 119 -6.09 7.26 -10.51
C GLU A 119 -5.83 6.24 -9.40
N LEU A 120 -4.97 6.59 -8.46
CA LEU A 120 -4.74 5.79 -7.26
C LEU A 120 -5.89 6.06 -6.27
N VAL A 121 -6.59 5.00 -5.90
CA VAL A 121 -7.64 5.03 -4.88
C VAL A 121 -7.29 4.02 -3.80
N LEU A 122 -7.50 4.40 -2.54
CA LEU A 122 -7.38 3.52 -1.38
C LEU A 122 -8.77 2.99 -1.06
N GLU A 123 -8.97 1.67 -1.12
CA GLU A 123 -10.25 1.03 -0.77
C GLU A 123 -9.98 -0.21 0.07
N TRP A 124 -11.02 -0.72 0.72
CA TRP A 124 -10.93 -2.00 1.42
C TRP A 124 -10.68 -3.14 0.44
N ASP A 125 -10.00 -4.19 0.90
CA ASP A 125 -9.82 -5.41 0.11
C ASP A 125 -11.12 -6.24 0.10
N TRP A 126 -11.23 -7.16 -0.85
CA TRP A 126 -12.45 -7.93 -1.12
C TRP A 126 -12.21 -9.40 -0.80
N LEU A 127 -13.18 -10.01 -0.12
CA LEU A 127 -13.30 -11.46 -0.06
C LEU A 127 -13.95 -11.98 -1.35
N GLU A 128 -14.91 -11.22 -1.87
CA GLU A 128 -15.71 -11.52 -3.06
C GLU A 128 -16.05 -10.18 -3.76
N ASN A 129 -15.90 -10.11 -5.10
CA ASN A 129 -16.25 -8.93 -5.90
C ASN A 129 -16.71 -9.25 -7.33
N GLN A 130 -17.22 -10.46 -7.58
CA GLN A 130 -17.65 -10.87 -8.90
C GLN A 130 -19.08 -10.42 -9.17
N THR A 131 -19.25 -9.60 -10.19
CA THR A 131 -20.54 -8.98 -10.53
C THR A 131 -21.68 -9.97 -10.85
N GLU A 132 -21.37 -11.22 -11.17
CA GLU A 132 -22.38 -12.26 -11.48
C GLU A 132 -22.83 -13.07 -10.26
N ASP A 133 -22.10 -12.99 -9.15
CA ASP A 133 -22.31 -13.82 -7.98
C ASP A 133 -22.71 -12.93 -6.79
N LEU A 134 -23.75 -13.34 -6.06
CA LEU A 134 -24.16 -12.69 -4.82
C LEU A 134 -23.40 -13.34 -3.67
N SER A 135 -23.00 -12.53 -2.70
CA SER A 135 -22.24 -12.99 -1.54
C SER A 135 -22.82 -12.46 -0.23
N GLY A 136 -22.73 -13.27 0.82
CA GLY A 136 -23.11 -12.83 2.15
C GLY A 136 -22.97 -13.89 3.25
N GLU A 137 -23.45 -13.55 4.43
CA GLU A 137 -23.43 -14.38 5.64
C GLU A 137 -22.01 -14.78 6.06
N ALA A 138 -21.06 -13.85 5.94
CA ALA A 138 -19.67 -14.14 6.27
C ALA A 138 -19.49 -14.51 7.76
N SER A 139 -18.53 -15.36 8.05
CA SER A 139 -18.12 -15.74 9.40
C SER A 139 -16.61 -15.66 9.49
N VAL A 140 -16.12 -14.89 10.46
CA VAL A 140 -14.70 -14.59 10.59
C VAL A 140 -14.11 -15.01 11.93
N ARG A 141 -12.85 -15.47 11.88
CA ARG A 141 -12.04 -15.77 13.07
C ARG A 141 -10.59 -15.40 12.85
N THR A 142 -9.95 -14.84 13.88
CA THR A 142 -8.54 -14.44 13.86
C THR A 142 -7.68 -15.17 14.91
N ASN A 143 -6.36 -15.09 14.76
CA ASN A 143 -5.37 -15.51 15.75
C ASN A 143 -5.16 -14.43 16.83
N PRO A 144 -4.50 -14.76 17.97
CA PRO A 144 -4.29 -13.81 19.06
C PRO A 144 -3.57 -12.51 18.64
N GLY A 145 -2.57 -12.60 17.76
CA GLY A 145 -1.80 -11.45 17.28
C GLY A 145 -2.46 -10.63 16.16
N ALA A 146 -3.65 -11.01 15.69
CA ALA A 146 -4.33 -10.38 14.54
C ALA A 146 -3.48 -10.29 13.25
N THR A 147 -2.57 -11.26 13.04
CA THR A 147 -1.72 -11.36 11.84
C THR A 147 -2.39 -12.12 10.70
N PHE A 148 -3.46 -12.88 10.97
CA PHE A 148 -4.29 -13.46 9.93
C PHE A 148 -5.73 -13.66 10.40
N PHE A 149 -6.63 -13.80 9.42
CA PHE A 149 -7.98 -14.25 9.69
C PHE A 149 -8.47 -15.24 8.65
N TYR A 150 -9.46 -16.02 9.08
CA TYR A 150 -10.23 -16.93 8.26
C TYR A 150 -11.60 -16.31 8.04
N ALA A 151 -12.05 -16.33 6.78
CA ALA A 151 -13.41 -16.01 6.41
C ALA A 151 -14.06 -17.23 5.75
N THR A 152 -15.30 -17.50 6.12
CA THR A 152 -16.19 -18.42 5.41
C THR A 152 -17.48 -17.69 5.10
N TRP A 153 -17.95 -17.74 3.86
CA TRP A 153 -19.18 -17.05 3.43
C TRP A 153 -19.98 -17.93 2.48
N ASN A 154 -21.23 -17.57 2.23
CA ASN A 154 -22.05 -18.19 1.20
C ASN A 154 -22.00 -17.35 -0.07
N GLN A 155 -21.87 -18.01 -1.22
CA GLN A 155 -21.93 -17.38 -2.54
C GLN A 155 -22.93 -18.13 -3.40
N TRP A 156 -23.78 -17.41 -4.13
CA TRP A 156 -24.81 -18.00 -4.97
C TRP A 156 -25.17 -17.11 -6.16
N ARG A 157 -25.89 -17.68 -7.13
CA ARG A 157 -26.50 -16.94 -8.25
C ARG A 157 -28.01 -16.96 -8.10
N GLU A 158 -28.64 -15.89 -8.55
CA GLU A 158 -30.09 -15.73 -8.52
C GLU A 158 -30.58 -15.12 -9.84
N ASP A 159 -31.68 -15.64 -10.38
CA ASP A 159 -32.30 -15.12 -11.59
C ASP A 159 -33.43 -14.11 -11.28
N GLU A 160 -34.04 -13.53 -12.32
CA GLU A 160 -35.14 -12.57 -12.18
C GLU A 160 -36.39 -13.11 -11.44
N HIS A 161 -36.46 -14.43 -11.20
CA HIS A 161 -37.56 -15.10 -10.51
C HIS A 161 -37.16 -15.62 -9.12
N GLU A 162 -36.04 -15.13 -8.58
CA GLU A 162 -35.49 -15.52 -7.27
C GLU A 162 -35.11 -17.01 -7.18
N VAL A 163 -34.80 -17.64 -8.33
CA VAL A 163 -34.36 -19.03 -8.35
C VAL A 163 -32.86 -19.09 -8.07
N ILE A 164 -32.51 -19.65 -6.92
CA ILE A 164 -31.12 -19.80 -6.48
C ILE A 164 -30.45 -20.98 -7.20
N SER A 165 -29.25 -20.74 -7.73
CA SER A 165 -28.35 -21.75 -8.30
C SER A 165 -26.90 -21.53 -7.84
N ASP A 166 -26.06 -22.54 -8.02
CA ASP A 166 -24.61 -22.47 -7.72
C ASP A 166 -24.29 -21.94 -6.31
N SER A 167 -25.14 -22.27 -5.33
CA SER A 167 -24.91 -21.91 -3.92
C SER A 167 -23.89 -22.84 -3.29
N ASP A 168 -22.78 -22.29 -2.81
CA ASP A 168 -21.74 -23.02 -2.07
C ASP A 168 -21.10 -22.16 -0.98
N ALA A 169 -20.50 -22.84 0.00
CA ALA A 169 -19.71 -22.21 1.05
C ALA A 169 -18.27 -22.01 0.56
N TRP A 170 -17.83 -20.76 0.56
CA TRP A 170 -16.47 -20.37 0.21
C TRP A 170 -15.65 -20.09 1.46
N TYR A 171 -14.32 -20.20 1.31
CA TYR A 171 -13.40 -19.97 2.40
C TYR A 171 -12.12 -19.31 1.90
N ARG A 172 -11.62 -18.35 2.68
CA ARG A 172 -10.33 -17.69 2.46
C ARG A 172 -9.60 -17.54 3.79
N ARG A 173 -8.30 -17.81 3.78
CA ARG A 173 -7.37 -17.32 4.80
C ARG A 173 -6.67 -16.10 4.24
N VAL A 174 -6.71 -14.99 4.95
CA VAL A 174 -5.95 -13.79 4.62
C VAL A 174 -4.85 -13.63 5.66
N LEU A 175 -3.62 -13.51 5.17
CA LEU A 175 -2.43 -13.28 5.98
C LEU A 175 -2.00 -11.83 5.79
N TYR A 176 -1.88 -11.12 6.90
CA TYR A 176 -1.31 -9.78 6.98
C TYR A 176 0.15 -9.94 7.39
N LEU A 177 1.03 -9.54 6.47
CA LEU A 177 2.47 -9.63 6.66
C LEU A 177 2.96 -8.31 7.26
N ASP A 178 2.54 -8.02 8.48
CA ASP A 178 2.95 -6.79 9.17
C ASP A 178 4.38 -6.86 9.71
N ASP A 179 4.87 -8.08 9.87
CA ASP A 179 6.09 -8.38 10.63
C ASP A 179 7.29 -8.66 9.71
N GLU A 180 7.09 -8.62 8.39
CA GLU A 180 8.22 -8.55 7.46
C GLU A 180 8.51 -7.08 7.24
N ASP A 181 9.35 -6.54 8.11
CA ASP A 181 10.06 -5.27 7.96
C ASP A 181 10.71 -5.24 6.57
N ALA A 182 9.97 -4.72 5.60
CA ALA A 182 10.22 -4.96 4.19
C ALA A 182 11.03 -3.79 3.68
N PRO A 183 12.33 -3.98 3.35
CA PRO A 183 13.17 -2.86 2.99
C PRO A 183 12.57 -2.11 1.79
N PRO A 184 12.66 -0.77 1.75
CA PRO A 184 11.97 0.02 0.76
C PRO A 184 12.48 -0.29 -0.65
N SER A 185 11.66 0.02 -1.65
CA SER A 185 12.05 -0.05 -3.06
C SER A 185 12.42 1.33 -3.60
N VAL A 186 13.47 1.41 -4.42
CA VAL A 186 13.98 2.69 -4.97
C VAL A 186 14.16 2.65 -6.48
N SER A 187 13.98 3.81 -7.11
CA SER A 187 14.28 4.01 -8.54
C SER A 187 14.85 5.41 -8.80
N ILE A 188 15.72 5.51 -9.82
CA ILE A 188 16.20 6.80 -10.32
C ILE A 188 15.28 7.22 -11.46
N LEU A 189 14.38 8.15 -11.19
CA LEU A 189 13.43 8.66 -12.17
C LEU A 189 14.12 9.51 -13.24
N TYR A 190 15.09 10.33 -12.83
CA TYR A 190 15.74 11.28 -13.71
C TYR A 190 17.21 11.52 -13.37
N ALA A 191 18.01 11.71 -14.41
CA ALA A 191 19.37 12.22 -14.35
C ALA A 191 19.54 13.22 -15.50
N SER A 192 19.90 14.47 -15.20
CA SER A 192 19.95 15.53 -16.22
C SER A 192 21.01 15.29 -17.29
N HIS A 193 22.10 14.60 -16.93
CA HIS A 193 23.21 14.30 -17.82
C HIS A 193 23.70 12.86 -17.60
N THR A 194 24.16 12.23 -18.68
CA THR A 194 24.95 10.98 -18.65
C THR A 194 26.43 11.25 -18.94
N SER A 195 26.75 12.43 -19.47
CA SER A 195 28.12 12.92 -19.61
C SER A 195 28.16 14.44 -19.50
N VAL A 196 29.23 14.97 -18.90
CA VAL A 196 29.38 16.41 -18.62
C VAL A 196 30.85 16.81 -18.61
N GLY A 197 31.16 18.08 -18.91
CA GLY A 197 32.52 18.58 -18.93
C GLY A 197 32.96 19.09 -17.55
N TYR A 198 34.16 18.73 -17.09
CA TYR A 198 34.65 19.09 -15.75
C TYR A 198 34.73 20.61 -15.51
N ASN A 199 35.15 21.37 -16.52
CA ASN A 199 35.37 22.82 -16.41
C ASN A 199 34.12 23.66 -16.73
N THR A 200 32.93 23.07 -16.67
CA THR A 200 31.69 23.82 -16.83
C THR A 200 31.11 24.14 -15.46
N ALA A 201 30.53 25.34 -15.28
CA ALA A 201 29.76 25.68 -14.09
C ALA A 201 28.37 25.01 -14.09
N THR A 202 28.31 23.76 -14.58
CA THR A 202 27.09 22.99 -14.76
C THR A 202 26.78 22.20 -13.50
N GLU A 203 25.50 22.04 -13.20
CA GLU A 203 25.01 21.15 -12.16
C GLU A 203 24.37 19.92 -12.80
N VAL A 204 24.63 18.76 -12.22
CA VAL A 204 23.95 17.52 -12.56
C VAL A 204 22.85 17.30 -11.54
N THR A 205 21.64 17.10 -12.01
CA THR A 205 20.45 16.92 -11.18
C THR A 205 19.99 15.49 -11.28
N TYR A 206 19.71 14.89 -10.13
CA TYR A 206 19.12 13.58 -9.99
C TYR A 206 17.80 13.66 -9.24
N ILE A 207 16.82 12.86 -9.64
CA ILE A 207 15.54 12.72 -8.96
C ILE A 207 15.32 11.25 -8.66
N GLY A 208 15.19 10.94 -7.39
CA GLY A 208 14.95 9.60 -6.87
C GLY A 208 13.50 9.43 -6.45
N SER A 209 13.02 8.19 -6.52
CA SER A 209 11.75 7.78 -5.93
C SER A 209 11.98 6.61 -5.00
N ALA A 210 11.30 6.62 -3.87
CA ALA A 210 11.31 5.54 -2.90
C ALA A 210 9.87 5.20 -2.52
N ARG A 211 9.60 3.92 -2.30
CA ARG A 211 8.32 3.41 -1.81
C ARG A 211 8.62 2.49 -0.64
N ASP A 212 7.96 2.78 0.47
CA ASP A 212 7.91 1.85 1.59
C ASP A 212 7.03 0.66 1.21
N ASN A 213 7.50 -0.55 1.53
CA ASN A 213 6.86 -1.78 1.06
C ASN A 213 5.89 -2.38 2.08
N ASP A 214 5.90 -1.89 3.33
CA ASP A 214 4.98 -2.32 4.39
C ASP A 214 4.09 -1.18 4.93
N HIS A 215 4.41 0.10 4.67
CA HIS A 215 3.55 1.25 4.95
C HIS A 215 2.99 1.93 3.68
N VAL A 216 1.67 2.15 3.63
CA VAL A 216 0.99 2.85 2.53
C VAL A 216 0.99 4.36 2.76
N GLY A 217 1.33 5.15 1.74
CA GLY A 217 1.20 6.62 1.75
C GLY A 217 2.26 7.40 2.54
N GLY A 218 3.26 6.73 3.13
CA GLY A 218 4.29 7.33 3.98
C GLY A 218 5.55 6.47 4.14
N GLY A 219 6.24 6.61 5.27
CA GLY A 219 7.29 5.66 5.71
C GLY A 219 8.74 6.05 5.40
N ILE A 220 9.02 6.68 4.26
CA ILE A 220 10.41 7.06 3.92
C ILE A 220 10.89 8.28 4.73
N VAL A 221 11.95 8.10 5.53
CA VAL A 221 12.50 9.16 6.41
C VAL A 221 13.84 9.72 5.95
N ALA A 222 14.58 9.02 5.09
CA ALA A 222 15.88 9.52 4.61
C ALA A 222 16.18 9.08 3.17
N TYR A 223 17.01 9.90 2.49
CA TYR A 223 17.56 9.61 1.18
C TYR A 223 19.08 9.69 1.20
N ARG A 224 19.74 8.96 0.31
CA ARG A 224 21.18 9.03 0.14
C ARG A 224 21.59 8.88 -1.33
N TRP A 225 22.37 9.86 -1.79
CA TRP A 225 23.05 9.83 -3.09
C TRP A 225 24.56 9.74 -2.89
N GLU A 226 25.21 8.76 -3.51
CA GLU A 226 26.65 8.54 -3.38
C GLU A 226 27.32 8.33 -4.74
N SER A 227 28.53 8.83 -4.90
CA SER A 227 29.43 8.40 -5.97
C SER A 227 30.46 7.44 -5.40
N ASP A 228 30.73 6.37 -6.16
CA ASP A 228 31.87 5.47 -5.97
C ASP A 228 33.24 6.17 -5.79
N VAL A 229 33.42 7.36 -6.36
CA VAL A 229 34.67 8.14 -6.28
C VAL A 229 34.57 9.32 -5.31
N ALA A 230 33.49 10.08 -5.36
CA ALA A 230 33.36 11.31 -4.56
C ALA A 230 32.72 11.11 -3.18
N GLY A 231 32.14 9.94 -2.92
CA GLY A 231 31.40 9.65 -1.69
C GLY A 231 30.02 10.31 -1.67
N LEU A 232 29.56 10.73 -0.49
CA LEU A 232 28.24 11.34 -0.29
C LEU A 232 28.08 12.63 -1.11
N LEU A 233 27.02 12.67 -1.92
CA LEU A 233 26.67 13.83 -2.74
C LEU A 233 25.56 14.65 -2.10
N CYS A 234 24.45 14.00 -1.71
CA CYS A 234 23.26 14.64 -1.15
C CYS A 234 22.48 13.67 -0.25
N THR A 235 21.57 14.22 0.57
CA THR A 235 20.63 13.46 1.43
C THR A 235 19.16 13.79 1.14
N GLU A 236 18.90 14.48 0.04
CA GLU A 236 17.58 14.88 -0.43
C GLU A 236 17.09 13.98 -1.58
N GLN A 237 15.76 13.90 -1.74
CA GLN A 237 15.14 13.16 -2.85
C GLN A 237 15.53 13.74 -4.23
N VAL A 238 15.66 15.07 -4.31
CA VAL A 238 16.16 15.80 -5.48
C VAL A 238 17.55 16.32 -5.15
N CYS A 239 18.56 15.81 -5.84
CA CYS A 239 19.96 16.12 -5.59
C CYS A 239 20.54 16.89 -6.78
N ALA A 240 21.06 18.09 -6.52
CA ALA A 240 21.80 18.88 -7.49
C ALA A 240 23.28 18.96 -7.08
N VAL A 241 24.17 18.48 -7.94
CA VAL A 241 25.61 18.38 -7.66
C VAL A 241 26.38 19.21 -8.68
N SER A 242 27.27 20.08 -8.20
CA SER A 242 28.19 20.79 -9.09
C SER A 242 29.22 19.83 -9.67
N VAL A 243 29.41 19.86 -10.98
CA VAL A 243 30.39 18.98 -11.65
C VAL A 243 31.81 19.21 -11.12
N THR A 244 32.11 20.41 -10.66
CA THR A 244 33.43 20.77 -10.13
C THR A 244 33.80 20.06 -8.83
N THR A 245 32.83 19.44 -8.13
CA THR A 245 33.09 18.61 -6.95
C THR A 245 33.36 17.14 -7.30
N LEU A 246 33.24 16.76 -8.58
CA LEU A 246 33.52 15.42 -9.08
C LEU A 246 34.84 15.40 -9.84
N SER A 247 35.65 14.37 -9.66
CA SER A 247 36.87 14.20 -10.46
C SER A 247 36.56 13.88 -11.93
N PRO A 248 37.44 14.17 -12.88
CA PRO A 248 37.30 13.62 -14.23
C PRO A 248 37.37 12.09 -14.24
N GLY A 249 36.50 11.45 -15.02
CA GLY A 249 36.42 9.99 -15.12
C GLY A 249 34.99 9.46 -15.14
N TRP A 250 34.87 8.13 -15.01
CA TRP A 250 33.59 7.46 -14.82
C TRP A 250 33.20 7.46 -13.35
N HIS A 251 31.95 7.80 -13.10
CA HIS A 251 31.32 7.73 -11.79
C HIS A 251 30.12 6.79 -11.86
N THR A 252 29.98 5.95 -10.84
CA THR A 252 28.78 5.17 -10.56
C THR A 252 28.02 5.90 -9.45
N ILE A 253 26.91 6.52 -9.83
CA ILE A 253 26.03 7.25 -8.92
C ILE A 253 25.01 6.28 -8.36
N SER A 254 24.96 6.18 -7.05
CA SER A 254 24.16 5.25 -6.27
C SER A 254 23.06 6.01 -5.54
N PHE A 255 21.85 5.46 -5.55
CA PHE A 255 20.69 5.99 -4.84
C PHE A 255 20.05 4.92 -3.96
N THR A 256 19.78 5.28 -2.71
CA THR A 256 19.03 4.46 -1.75
C THR A 256 18.22 5.37 -0.81
N ALA A 257 17.26 4.80 -0.11
CA ALA A 257 16.38 5.46 0.84
C ALA A 257 16.19 4.58 2.08
N GLN A 258 15.82 5.19 3.19
CA GLN A 258 15.55 4.54 4.47
C GLN A 258 14.09 4.74 4.87
N ASP A 259 13.44 3.67 5.32
CA ASP A 259 12.11 3.69 5.96
C ASP A 259 12.21 4.15 7.44
N ALA A 260 11.08 4.25 8.13
CA ALA A 260 11.01 4.73 9.51
C ALA A 260 11.52 3.70 10.53
N GLU A 261 11.50 2.43 10.14
CA GLU A 261 11.91 1.23 10.85
C GLU A 261 13.44 1.09 10.85
N GLY A 262 14.10 1.70 9.88
CA GLY A 262 15.54 1.86 9.79
C GLY A 262 16.21 1.05 8.68
N ASN A 263 15.46 0.38 7.81
CA ASN A 263 16.00 -0.41 6.71
C ASN A 263 16.33 0.44 5.52
N TRP A 264 17.43 0.07 4.86
CA TRP A 264 17.86 0.70 3.63
C TRP A 264 17.48 -0.15 2.43
N ALA A 265 16.94 0.51 1.41
CA ALA A 265 16.66 -0.11 0.13
C ALA A 265 17.92 -0.68 -0.52
N ILE A 266 17.75 -1.73 -1.34
CA ILE A 266 18.78 -2.15 -2.29
C ILE A 266 19.09 -0.99 -3.23
N THR A 267 20.34 -0.54 -3.22
CA THR A 267 20.80 0.60 -3.99
C THR A 267 20.57 0.39 -5.50
N THR A 268 20.02 1.41 -6.15
CA THR A 268 19.96 1.50 -7.61
C THR A 268 21.08 2.43 -8.11
N THR A 269 21.58 2.20 -9.32
CA THR A 269 22.76 2.91 -9.83
C THR A 269 22.57 3.50 -11.22
N ARG A 270 23.33 4.55 -11.52
CA ARG A 270 23.40 5.20 -12.82
C ARG A 270 24.80 5.73 -13.10
N SER A 271 25.26 5.56 -14.34
CA SER A 271 26.60 6.02 -14.72
C SER A 271 26.60 7.49 -15.14
N LEU A 272 27.64 8.22 -14.73
CA LEU A 272 27.97 9.57 -15.21
C LEU A 272 29.42 9.57 -15.70
N PHE A 273 29.66 10.14 -16.89
CA PHE A 273 31.00 10.39 -17.38
C PHE A 273 31.38 11.88 -17.26
N VAL A 274 32.40 12.19 -16.47
CA VAL A 274 32.95 13.54 -16.32
C VAL A 274 34.18 13.66 -17.23
N ALA A 275 34.01 14.36 -18.35
CA ALA A 275 35.06 14.56 -19.33
C ALA A 275 35.96 15.74 -18.95
N GLU A 276 37.28 15.54 -18.95
CA GLU A 276 38.25 16.65 -18.79
C GLU A 276 38.06 17.73 -19.86
N THR A 277 37.70 17.32 -21.07
CA THR A 277 37.45 18.23 -22.20
C THR A 277 36.38 17.61 -23.10
N LEU A 278 35.30 18.36 -23.36
CA LEU A 278 34.27 17.98 -24.33
C LEU A 278 34.62 18.56 -25.70
N TRP A 279 34.64 17.71 -26.72
CA TRP A 279 34.76 18.14 -28.11
C TRP A 279 33.39 18.07 -28.78
N GLN A 280 32.84 19.22 -29.18
CA GLN A 280 31.63 19.25 -30.01
C GLN A 280 32.01 19.00 -31.47
N GLN A 281 31.52 17.91 -32.06
CA GLN A 281 31.64 17.67 -33.49
C GLN A 281 30.48 18.30 -34.23
N TYR A 282 30.76 19.28 -35.08
CA TYR A 282 29.80 19.84 -36.02
C TYR A 282 29.95 19.12 -37.36
N LEU A 283 29.12 18.10 -37.60
CA LEU A 283 29.05 17.47 -38.92
C LEU A 283 28.18 18.35 -39.84
N PRO A 284 28.71 18.85 -40.97
CA PRO A 284 27.88 19.56 -41.93
C PRO A 284 26.85 18.59 -42.54
N THR A 285 25.57 18.92 -42.43
CA THR A 285 24.50 18.18 -43.12
C THR A 285 24.19 18.88 -44.44
N THR A 286 24.49 18.24 -45.57
CA THR A 286 24.03 18.69 -46.88
C THR A 286 22.63 18.15 -47.15
N VAL A 287 21.63 19.02 -47.19
CA VAL A 287 20.31 18.71 -47.75
C VAL A 287 20.36 19.05 -49.25
N ARG A 288 20.14 18.05 -50.12
CA ARG A 288 19.92 18.31 -51.55
C ARG A 288 18.43 18.58 -51.75
N ASN A 289 18.11 19.74 -52.32
CA ASN A 289 16.78 20.02 -52.88
C ASN A 289 16.54 19.24 -54.17
#